data_AF-A0A962ZW87-F1
#
_entry.id   AF-A0A962ZW87-F1
#
_cell.length_a   1.000
_cell.length_b   1.000
_cell.length_c   1.000
_cell.angle_alpha   90.00
_cell.angle_beta   90.00
_cell.angle_gamma   90.00
#
_symmetry.space_group_name_H-M   'P 1'
#
loop_
_entity.id
_entity.type
_entity.pdbx_description
1 polymer ?
#
loop_
_entity_poly.entity_id
_entity_poly.type
_entity_poly.pdbx_seq_one_letter_code
_entity_poly.pdbx_strand_id
1 'polypeptide(L)'
;MAAEAVLVTRPEGQEGTLCAALEARGFRPYHLPLLALESLPELPAAERAKVLALDEYQHVIVVSGNAARYGMERIDEVWPQLPLGPGWYAVGEATARALAGRGIRALTPGADMTSEGLLALPQLQAVGGQRVLIIKGEGGRGAMREELGRRGARVDELACYRRVCPRYAAGEVAARLSQ
;
A
#
# COMPACT_ATOMS: atom_id res chain seq x y z
N MET A 1 -3.61 36.64 -15.93
CA MET A 1 -2.52 35.66 -15.76
C MET A 1 -3.09 34.30 -16.14
N ALA A 2 -2.50 33.58 -17.08
CA ALA A 2 -2.96 32.23 -17.40
C ALA A 2 -2.73 31.33 -16.18
N ALA A 3 -3.69 30.48 -15.84
CA ALA A 3 -3.52 29.49 -14.78
C ALA A 3 -2.31 28.60 -15.10
N GLU A 4 -1.40 28.42 -14.14
CA GLU A 4 -0.29 27.48 -14.32
C GLU A 4 -0.84 26.05 -14.45
N ALA A 5 -0.32 25.33 -15.44
CA ALA A 5 -0.69 23.94 -15.70
C ALA A 5 0.14 22.99 -14.81
N VAL A 6 -0.50 21.98 -14.25
CA VAL A 6 0.16 20.97 -13.41
C VAL A 6 -0.09 19.57 -13.98
N LEU A 7 0.98 18.87 -14.36
CA LEU A 7 0.89 17.49 -14.79
C LEU A 7 0.77 16.56 -13.58
N VAL A 8 -0.36 15.87 -13.47
CA VAL A 8 -0.64 14.87 -12.44
C VAL A 8 -0.37 13.49 -13.00
N THR A 9 0.60 12.77 -12.43
CA THR A 9 1.07 11.48 -12.96
C THR A 9 0.63 10.27 -12.15
N ARG A 10 -0.31 10.48 -11.23
CA ARG A 10 -0.85 9.42 -10.35
C ARG A 10 -1.56 8.33 -11.15
N PRO A 11 -1.62 7.09 -10.63
CA PRO A 11 -2.41 6.03 -11.25
C PRO A 11 -3.86 6.43 -11.49
N GLU A 12 -4.45 5.79 -12.50
CA GLU A 12 -5.86 5.93 -12.83
C GLU A 12 -6.74 5.70 -11.60
N GLY A 13 -7.70 6.58 -11.37
CA GLY A 13 -8.61 6.57 -10.22
C GLY A 13 -8.00 7.08 -8.91
N GLN A 14 -6.77 7.63 -8.92
CA GLN A 14 -6.09 8.21 -7.74
C GLN A 14 -5.73 9.69 -7.91
N GLU A 15 -6.15 10.30 -9.01
CA GLU A 15 -5.94 11.69 -9.36
C GLU A 15 -6.95 12.64 -8.71
N GLY A 16 -8.21 12.20 -8.53
CA GLY A 16 -9.34 13.09 -8.27
C GLY A 16 -9.13 14.06 -7.10
N THR A 17 -8.68 13.57 -5.93
CA THR A 17 -8.44 14.45 -4.77
C THR A 17 -7.35 15.49 -5.03
N LEU A 18 -6.29 15.13 -5.77
CA LEU A 18 -5.21 16.06 -6.09
C LEU A 18 -5.63 17.05 -7.17
N CYS A 19 -6.30 16.59 -8.24
CA CYS A 19 -6.83 17.45 -9.29
C CYS A 19 -7.81 18.49 -8.72
N ALA A 20 -8.77 18.06 -7.90
CA ALA A 20 -9.72 18.97 -7.26
C ALA A 20 -9.03 19.99 -6.35
N ALA A 21 -8.00 19.58 -5.60
CA ALA A 21 -7.23 20.49 -4.74
C ALA A 21 -6.40 21.51 -5.52
N LEU A 22 -5.91 21.13 -6.72
CA LEU A 22 -5.20 22.01 -7.65
C LEU A 22 -6.16 23.02 -8.29
N GLU A 23 -7.30 22.57 -8.78
CA GLU A 23 -8.36 23.42 -9.35
C GLU A 23 -8.86 24.45 -8.33
N ALA A 24 -9.11 24.03 -7.09
CA ALA A 24 -9.52 24.92 -6.01
C ALA A 24 -8.47 26.01 -5.67
N ARG A 25 -7.21 25.83 -6.09
CA ARG A 25 -6.11 26.79 -5.96
C ARG A 25 -5.83 27.57 -7.24
N GLY A 26 -6.64 27.40 -8.28
CA GLY A 26 -6.53 28.12 -9.56
C GLY A 26 -5.53 27.51 -10.54
N PHE A 27 -5.04 26.28 -10.32
CA PHE A 27 -4.22 25.55 -11.28
C PHE A 27 -5.09 24.76 -12.26
N ARG A 28 -4.57 24.50 -13.47
CA ARG A 28 -5.18 23.57 -14.42
C ARG A 28 -4.49 22.20 -14.34
N PRO A 29 -5.06 21.19 -13.66
CA PRO A 29 -4.46 19.86 -13.64
C PRO A 29 -4.66 19.17 -14.99
N TYR A 30 -3.61 18.50 -15.46
CA TYR A 30 -3.66 17.56 -16.57
C TYR A 30 -3.27 16.19 -16.06
N HIS A 31 -4.19 15.24 -16.13
CA HIS A 31 -3.91 13.89 -15.65
C HIS A 31 -3.33 13.03 -16.78
N LEU A 32 -2.14 12.50 -16.53
CA LEU A 32 -1.43 11.58 -17.41
C LEU A 32 -0.77 10.50 -16.56
N PRO A 33 -1.44 9.35 -16.30
CA PRO A 33 -0.87 8.28 -15.51
C PRO A 33 0.51 7.82 -16.01
N LEU A 34 1.56 7.94 -15.21
CA LEU A 34 2.87 7.35 -15.54
C LEU A 34 3.16 6.09 -14.74
N LEU A 35 2.18 5.67 -13.95
CA LEU A 35 2.23 4.50 -13.10
C LEU A 35 0.85 3.83 -13.12
N ALA A 36 0.79 2.57 -13.51
CA ALA A 36 -0.38 1.73 -13.31
C ALA A 36 -0.10 0.67 -12.25
N LEU A 37 -1.19 0.19 -11.64
CA LEU A 37 -1.16 -0.84 -10.62
C LEU A 37 -1.90 -2.05 -11.18
N GLU A 38 -1.22 -3.19 -11.19
CA GLU A 38 -1.79 -4.45 -11.64
C GLU A 38 -1.83 -5.42 -10.46
N SER A 39 -2.95 -6.14 -10.33
CA SER A 39 -2.96 -7.31 -9.45
C SER A 39 -1.96 -8.32 -9.98
N LEU A 40 -1.29 -9.03 -9.08
CA LEU A 40 -0.48 -10.16 -9.50
C LEU A 40 -1.38 -11.25 -10.12
N PRO A 41 -0.84 -12.18 -10.92
CA PRO A 41 -1.57 -13.38 -11.27
C PRO A 41 -1.88 -14.24 -10.02
N GLU A 42 -2.26 -15.50 -10.21
CA GLU A 42 -2.42 -16.45 -9.11
C GLU A 42 -1.17 -16.44 -8.21
N LEU A 43 -1.36 -16.36 -6.90
CA LEU A 43 -0.26 -16.33 -5.95
C LEU A 43 0.52 -17.65 -6.05
N PRO A 44 1.86 -17.62 -6.14
CA PRO A 44 2.66 -18.83 -6.01
C PRO A 44 2.33 -19.55 -4.71
N ALA A 45 2.46 -20.88 -4.67
CA ALA A 45 2.07 -21.70 -3.52
C ALA A 45 2.67 -21.20 -2.18
N ALA A 46 3.91 -20.73 -2.21
CA ALA A 46 4.57 -20.15 -1.03
C ALA A 46 3.92 -18.85 -0.54
N GLU A 47 3.48 -17.97 -1.43
CA GLU A 47 2.77 -16.74 -1.07
C GLU A 47 1.36 -17.05 -0.58
N ARG A 48 0.67 -17.98 -1.24
CA ARG A 48 -0.65 -18.45 -0.81
C ARG A 48 -0.60 -19.08 0.59
N ALA A 49 0.47 -19.81 0.92
CA ALA A 49 0.68 -20.35 2.25
C ALA A 49 0.79 -19.26 3.33
N LYS A 50 1.38 -18.10 3.02
CA LYS A 50 1.42 -16.97 3.96
C LYS A 50 0.03 -16.41 4.24
N VAL A 51 -0.84 -16.34 3.23
CA VAL A 51 -2.22 -15.88 3.41
C VAL A 51 -3.02 -16.91 4.20
N LEU A 52 -2.84 -18.20 3.93
CA LEU A 52 -3.49 -19.28 4.70
C LEU A 52 -3.07 -19.29 6.17
N ALA A 53 -1.82 -18.93 6.47
CA ALA A 53 -1.28 -18.87 7.82
C ALA A 53 -1.52 -17.50 8.51
N LEU A 54 -2.50 -16.72 8.06
CA LEU A 54 -2.74 -15.35 8.57
C LEU A 54 -2.95 -15.31 10.09
N ASP A 55 -3.56 -16.34 10.65
CA ASP A 55 -3.80 -16.56 12.09
C ASP A 55 -2.53 -16.86 12.89
N GLU A 56 -1.44 -17.26 12.23
CA GLU A 56 -0.15 -17.54 12.87
C GLU A 56 0.69 -16.27 13.11
N TYR A 57 0.30 -15.14 12.52
CA TYR A 57 1.01 -13.86 12.68
C TYR A 57 0.50 -13.09 13.89
N GLN A 58 1.43 -12.57 14.69
CA GLN A 58 1.11 -11.65 15.79
C GLN A 58 0.92 -10.23 15.26
N HIS A 59 1.57 -9.89 14.14
CA HIS A 59 1.53 -8.55 13.54
C HIS A 59 1.34 -8.61 12.03
N VAL A 60 0.41 -7.81 11.51
CA VAL A 60 0.18 -7.62 10.07
C VAL A 60 0.32 -6.13 9.74
N ILE A 61 1.32 -5.79 8.94
CA ILE A 61 1.65 -4.41 8.57
C ILE A 61 1.26 -4.17 7.12
N VAL A 62 0.44 -3.14 6.88
CA VAL A 62 -0.04 -2.76 5.56
C VAL A 62 0.56 -1.41 5.17
N VAL A 63 1.43 -1.41 4.14
CA VAL A 63 2.33 -0.27 3.89
C VAL A 63 1.73 0.85 3.03
N SER A 64 0.57 0.63 2.42
CA SER A 64 -0.11 1.64 1.59
C SER A 64 -1.59 1.32 1.39
N GLY A 65 -2.37 2.31 0.93
CA GLY A 65 -3.77 2.08 0.54
C GLY A 65 -3.93 1.06 -0.58
N ASN A 66 -2.96 0.99 -1.51
CA ASN A 66 -2.95 -0.04 -2.56
C ASN A 66 -2.68 -1.42 -1.96
N ALA A 67 -1.74 -1.53 -1.03
CA ALA A 67 -1.48 -2.78 -0.32
C ALA A 67 -2.71 -3.24 0.49
N ALA A 68 -3.47 -2.31 1.08
CA ALA A 68 -4.74 -2.64 1.71
C ALA A 68 -5.73 -3.20 0.69
N ARG A 69 -5.95 -2.52 -0.45
CA ARG A 69 -6.87 -2.98 -1.49
C ARG A 69 -6.51 -4.38 -2.00
N TYR A 70 -5.34 -4.53 -2.59
CA TYR A 70 -4.94 -5.78 -3.25
C TYR A 70 -4.63 -6.89 -2.25
N GLY A 71 -4.10 -6.56 -1.07
CA GLY A 71 -3.85 -7.54 -0.02
C GLY A 71 -5.14 -8.12 0.53
N MET A 72 -6.15 -7.29 0.75
CA MET A 72 -7.47 -7.76 1.19
C MET A 72 -8.16 -8.61 0.15
N GLU A 73 -8.05 -8.29 -1.14
CA GLU A 73 -8.55 -9.16 -2.22
C GLU A 73 -7.97 -10.58 -2.10
N ARG A 74 -6.68 -10.74 -1.79
CA ARG A 74 -6.05 -12.06 -1.57
C ARG A 74 -6.49 -12.75 -0.29
N ILE A 75 -6.72 -11.98 0.77
CA ILE A 75 -7.19 -12.54 2.04
C ILE A 75 -8.63 -13.04 1.88
N ASP A 76 -9.49 -12.28 1.23
CA ASP A 76 -10.90 -12.60 0.99
C ASP A 76 -11.07 -13.88 0.13
N GLU A 77 -10.08 -14.25 -0.69
CA GLU A 77 -10.05 -15.51 -1.46
C GLU A 77 -9.99 -16.78 -0.58
N VAL A 78 -9.47 -16.67 0.64
CA VAL A 78 -9.17 -17.82 1.52
C VAL A 78 -9.78 -17.72 2.91
N TRP A 79 -10.04 -16.51 3.39
CA TRP A 79 -10.63 -16.24 4.70
C TRP A 79 -12.01 -15.58 4.55
N PRO A 80 -13.10 -16.37 4.59
CA PRO A 80 -14.46 -15.84 4.62
C PRO A 80 -14.71 -14.91 5.83
N GLN A 81 -13.97 -15.15 6.91
CA GLN A 81 -13.89 -14.31 8.08
C GLN A 81 -12.43 -14.20 8.52
N LEU A 82 -12.00 -12.99 8.88
CA LEU A 82 -10.64 -12.76 9.34
C LEU A 82 -10.37 -13.48 10.67
N PRO A 83 -9.17 -14.06 10.85
CA PRO A 83 -8.79 -14.66 12.11
C PRO A 83 -8.66 -13.61 13.20
N LEU A 84 -8.99 -14.01 14.42
CA LEU A 84 -8.70 -13.23 15.63
C LEU A 84 -7.24 -13.45 16.02
N GLY A 85 -6.60 -12.43 16.59
CA GLY A 85 -5.24 -12.54 17.12
C GLY A 85 -4.26 -11.52 16.53
N PRO A 86 -4.14 -11.39 15.20
CA PRO A 86 -3.15 -10.49 14.62
C PRO A 86 -3.43 -9.02 14.98
N GLY A 87 -2.40 -8.32 15.46
CA GLY A 87 -2.39 -6.88 15.55
C GLY A 87 -2.18 -6.27 14.16
N TRP A 88 -3.08 -5.38 13.73
CA TRP A 88 -3.00 -4.74 12.43
C TRP A 88 -2.37 -3.35 12.51
N TYR A 89 -1.55 -3.02 11.52
CA TYR A 89 -0.84 -1.75 11.44
C TYR A 89 -0.94 -1.17 10.03
N ALA A 90 -1.06 0.16 9.95
CA ALA A 90 -1.15 0.89 8.71
C ALA A 90 -0.19 2.08 8.74
N VAL A 91 0.57 2.28 7.65
CA VAL A 91 1.55 3.39 7.57
C VAL A 91 0.88 4.76 7.70
N GLY A 92 -0.36 4.91 7.24
CA GLY A 92 -1.09 6.18 7.36
C GLY A 92 -2.60 6.01 7.46
N GLU A 93 -3.27 7.11 7.83
CA GLU A 93 -4.71 7.15 8.10
C GLU A 93 -5.57 6.73 6.91
N ALA A 94 -5.15 7.04 5.67
CA ALA A 94 -5.86 6.60 4.48
C ALA A 94 -5.87 5.07 4.35
N THR A 95 -4.76 4.42 4.70
CA THR A 95 -4.64 2.96 4.72
C THR A 95 -5.46 2.36 5.85
N ALA A 96 -5.41 2.95 7.05
CA ALA A 96 -6.23 2.49 8.17
C ALA A 96 -7.73 2.57 7.88
N ARG A 97 -8.19 3.65 7.23
CA ARG A 97 -9.59 3.78 6.80
C ARG A 97 -10.00 2.73 5.77
N ALA A 98 -9.12 2.41 4.82
CA ALA A 98 -9.37 1.36 3.83
C ALA A 98 -9.56 -0.01 4.51
N LEU A 99 -8.74 -0.31 5.53
CA LEU A 99 -8.85 -1.52 6.35
C LEU A 99 -10.10 -1.51 7.25
N ALA A 100 -10.48 -0.36 7.81
CA ALA A 100 -11.67 -0.23 8.65
C ALA A 100 -12.96 -0.57 7.88
N GLY A 101 -13.02 -0.27 6.58
CA GLY A 101 -14.12 -0.69 5.69
C GLY A 101 -14.27 -2.21 5.54
N ARG A 102 -13.29 -3.00 6.03
CA ARG A 102 -13.29 -4.47 6.09
C ARG A 102 -13.39 -4.99 7.54
N GLY A 103 -13.73 -4.13 8.50
CA GLY A 103 -13.81 -4.49 9.92
C GLY A 103 -12.46 -4.61 10.62
N ILE A 104 -11.36 -4.23 9.97
CA ILE A 104 -10.01 -4.27 10.56
C ILE A 104 -9.70 -2.94 11.24
N ARG A 105 -9.39 -2.97 12.53
CA ARG A 105 -8.86 -1.81 13.24
C ARG A 105 -7.34 -1.84 13.23
N ALA A 106 -6.73 -1.02 12.38
CA ALA A 106 -5.28 -0.90 12.29
C ALA A 106 -4.75 0.27 13.15
N LEU A 107 -3.61 0.06 13.82
CA LEU A 107 -2.84 1.10 14.50
C LEU A 107 -2.02 1.90 13.48
N THR A 108 -1.96 3.21 13.67
CA THR A 108 -1.17 4.14 12.84
C THR A 108 -0.12 4.84 13.70
N PRO A 109 0.97 5.36 13.10
CA PRO A 109 1.98 6.15 13.81
C PRO A 109 1.55 7.62 14.06
N GLY A 110 0.27 7.95 13.85
CA GLY A 110 -0.24 9.31 13.99
C GLY A 110 0.34 10.25 12.94
N ALA A 111 1.02 11.31 13.37
CA ALA A 111 1.55 12.34 12.48
C ALA A 111 2.73 11.87 11.62
N ASP A 112 3.52 10.90 12.09
CA ASP A 112 4.68 10.38 11.37
C ASP A 112 4.28 9.19 10.47
N MET A 113 3.57 9.48 9.38
CA MET A 113 3.02 8.46 8.45
C MET A 113 4.11 7.81 7.56
N THR A 114 5.15 7.28 8.19
CA THR A 114 6.32 6.67 7.57
C THR A 114 6.54 5.25 8.09
N SER A 115 7.42 4.50 7.42
CA SER A 115 7.83 3.17 7.90
C SER A 115 8.53 3.26 9.25
N GLU A 116 9.33 4.31 9.43
CA GLU A 116 10.07 4.64 10.64
C GLU A 116 9.12 4.97 11.79
N GLY A 117 8.08 5.77 11.52
CA GLY A 117 7.03 6.07 12.50
C GLY A 117 6.30 4.82 12.96
N LEU A 118 5.96 3.90 12.03
CA LEU A 118 5.39 2.60 12.43
C LEU A 118 6.36 1.80 13.31
N LEU A 119 7.63 1.72 12.91
CA LEU A 119 8.66 1.03 13.69
C LEU A 119 8.93 1.70 15.04
N ALA A 120 8.45 2.91 15.30
CA ALA A 120 8.51 3.57 16.60
C ALA A 120 7.34 3.17 17.54
N LEU A 121 6.28 2.52 17.02
CA LEU A 121 5.15 2.09 17.85
C LEU A 121 5.61 1.13 18.96
N PRO A 122 5.12 1.28 20.20
CA PRO A 122 5.49 0.42 21.32
C PRO A 122 5.30 -1.07 21.04
N GLN A 123 4.23 -1.42 20.31
CA GLN A 123 3.88 -2.79 19.97
C GLN A 123 4.89 -3.45 19.02
N LEU A 124 5.64 -2.66 18.25
CA LEU A 124 6.62 -3.15 17.29
C LEU A 124 8.07 -3.08 17.83
N GLN A 125 8.29 -2.62 19.06
CA GLN A 125 9.63 -2.57 19.67
C GLN A 125 10.13 -3.95 20.12
N ALA A 126 9.26 -4.76 20.72
CA ALA A 126 9.60 -6.03 21.35
C ALA A 126 8.93 -7.22 20.63
N VAL A 127 9.40 -7.51 19.42
CA VAL A 127 8.82 -8.51 18.50
C VAL A 127 9.63 -9.80 18.42
N GLY A 128 10.59 -10.00 19.32
CA GLY A 128 11.47 -11.16 19.34
C GLY A 128 10.70 -12.49 19.38
N GLY A 129 11.00 -13.38 18.45
CA GLY A 129 10.35 -14.69 18.30
C GLY A 129 8.95 -14.66 17.66
N GLN A 130 8.37 -13.47 17.45
CA GLN A 130 7.05 -13.30 16.87
C GLN A 130 7.10 -13.32 15.34
N ARG A 131 5.97 -13.65 14.72
CA ARG A 131 5.78 -13.60 13.27
C ARG A 131 5.12 -12.30 12.85
N VAL A 132 5.71 -11.66 11.85
CA VAL A 132 5.21 -10.43 11.25
C VAL A 132 4.99 -10.63 9.76
N LEU A 133 3.80 -10.29 9.27
CA LEU A 133 3.49 -10.24 7.84
C LEU A 133 3.49 -8.79 7.36
N ILE A 134 4.26 -8.49 6.33
CA ILE A 134 4.26 -7.17 5.67
C ILE A 134 3.54 -7.31 4.32
N ILE A 135 2.37 -6.69 4.20
CA ILE A 135 1.58 -6.64 2.96
C ILE A 135 1.99 -5.39 2.18
N LYS A 136 2.49 -5.61 0.96
CA LYS A 136 3.10 -4.58 0.12
C LYS A 136 2.94 -4.86 -1.38
N GLY A 137 3.39 -3.92 -2.21
CA GLY A 137 3.58 -4.15 -3.64
C GLY A 137 4.92 -4.85 -3.93
N GLU A 138 5.06 -5.39 -5.13
CA GLU A 138 6.29 -6.00 -5.64
C GLU A 138 7.47 -5.01 -5.56
N GLY A 139 8.60 -5.51 -5.05
CA GLY A 139 9.81 -4.73 -4.77
C GLY A 139 9.69 -3.85 -3.51
N GLY A 140 10.24 -2.64 -3.56
CA GLY A 140 10.25 -1.70 -2.44
C GLY A 140 11.45 -1.85 -1.51
N ARG A 141 11.53 -0.98 -0.49
CA ARG A 141 12.65 -0.95 0.46
C ARG A 141 12.54 -2.10 1.47
N GLY A 142 13.68 -2.72 1.80
CA GLY A 142 13.79 -3.80 2.78
C GLY A 142 13.91 -3.35 4.24
N ALA A 143 14.11 -2.04 4.47
CA ALA A 143 14.43 -1.49 5.80
C ALA A 143 13.49 -1.93 6.93
N MET A 144 12.16 -1.97 6.68
CA MET A 144 11.20 -2.42 7.69
C MET A 144 11.37 -3.90 8.05
N ARG A 145 11.58 -4.76 7.04
CA ARG A 145 11.86 -6.18 7.24
C ARG A 145 13.17 -6.38 7.99
N GLU A 146 14.22 -5.66 7.58
CA GLU A 146 15.54 -5.73 8.19
C GLU A 146 15.50 -5.32 9.66
N GLU A 147 14.83 -4.21 9.98
CA GLU A 147 14.75 -3.70 11.36
C GLU A 147 13.92 -4.62 12.26
N LEU A 148 12.77 -5.13 11.79
CA LEU A 148 11.98 -6.10 12.56
C LEU A 148 12.74 -7.42 12.75
N GLY A 149 13.48 -7.86 11.72
CA GLY A 149 14.39 -9.01 11.82
C GLY A 149 15.51 -8.78 12.83
N ARG A 150 16.10 -7.58 12.87
CA ARG A 150 17.10 -7.18 13.88
C ARG A 150 16.53 -7.19 15.30
N ARG A 151 15.23 -6.91 15.46
CA ARG A 151 14.48 -7.05 16.72
C ARG A 151 14.09 -8.50 17.04
N GLY A 152 14.48 -9.46 16.21
CA GLY A 152 14.28 -10.89 16.43
C GLY A 152 12.96 -11.45 15.90
N ALA A 153 12.20 -10.69 15.09
CA ALA A 153 10.98 -11.20 14.47
C ALA A 153 11.28 -12.13 13.27
N ARG A 154 10.37 -13.06 13.02
CA ARG A 154 10.28 -13.79 11.76
C ARG A 154 9.39 -13.00 10.81
N VAL A 155 9.99 -12.40 9.79
CA VAL A 155 9.28 -11.47 8.91
C VAL A 155 9.03 -12.11 7.54
N ASP A 156 7.75 -12.23 7.20
CA ASP A 156 7.27 -12.61 5.89
C ASP A 156 6.78 -11.36 5.14
N GLU A 157 7.02 -11.30 3.83
CA GLU A 157 6.50 -10.26 2.95
C GLU A 157 5.50 -10.88 1.97
N LEU A 158 4.34 -10.25 1.80
CA LEU A 158 3.34 -10.60 0.79
C LEU A 158 3.26 -9.48 -0.25
N ALA A 159 3.77 -9.76 -1.44
CA ALA A 159 3.55 -8.89 -2.60
C ALA A 159 2.15 -9.16 -3.17
N CYS A 160 1.29 -8.14 -3.24
CA CYS A 160 -0.11 -8.29 -3.68
C CYS A 160 -0.45 -7.56 -4.99
N TYR A 161 0.42 -6.64 -5.42
CA TYR A 161 0.27 -5.93 -6.69
C TYR A 161 1.65 -5.55 -7.24
N ARG A 162 1.71 -5.18 -8.52
CA ARG A 162 2.90 -4.62 -9.14
C ARG A 162 2.64 -3.26 -9.74
N ARG A 163 3.72 -2.49 -9.87
CA ARG A 163 3.75 -1.20 -10.53
C ARG A 163 4.26 -1.40 -11.94
N VAL A 164 3.52 -0.92 -12.92
CA VAL A 164 3.90 -0.98 -14.33
C VAL A 164 3.84 0.40 -14.95
N CYS A 165 4.62 0.61 -16.00
CA CYS A 165 4.51 1.80 -16.83
C CYS A 165 3.33 1.62 -17.79
N PRO A 166 2.33 2.52 -17.81
CA PRO A 166 1.27 2.50 -18.80
C PRO A 166 1.85 2.58 -20.22
N ARG A 167 1.24 1.86 -21.16
CA ARG A 167 1.65 1.90 -22.57
C ARG A 167 0.95 3.06 -23.26
N TYR A 168 1.75 3.97 -23.82
CA TYR A 168 1.30 5.04 -24.69
C TYR A 168 1.83 4.81 -26.10
N ALA A 169 1.01 5.12 -27.10
CA ALA A 169 1.48 5.10 -28.49
C ALA A 169 2.56 6.18 -28.71
N ALA A 170 3.42 5.96 -29.71
CA ALA A 170 4.42 6.95 -30.08
C ALA A 170 3.74 8.30 -30.40
N GLY A 171 4.20 9.38 -29.78
CA GLY A 171 3.63 10.72 -29.94
C GLY A 171 2.38 11.01 -29.11
N GLU A 172 1.75 10.02 -28.48
CA GLU A 172 0.51 10.21 -27.70
C GLU A 172 0.72 11.14 -26.50
N VAL A 173 1.82 10.97 -25.77
CA VAL A 173 2.16 11.84 -24.64
C VAL A 173 2.35 13.29 -25.10
N ALA A 174 3.08 13.51 -26.19
CA ALA A 174 3.28 14.84 -26.74
C ALA A 174 1.96 15.48 -27.20
N ALA A 175 1.08 14.71 -27.83
CA ALA A 175 -0.25 15.16 -28.25
C ALA A 175 -1.13 15.54 -27.05
N ARG A 176 -1.09 14.77 -25.95
CA ARG A 176 -1.85 15.06 -24.72
C ARG A 176 -1.32 16.30 -23.98
N LEU A 177 -0.02 16.57 -24.03
CA LEU A 177 0.60 17.73 -23.38
C LEU A 177 0.51 19.03 -24.18
N SER A 178 0.12 18.96 -25.46
CA SER A 178 0.01 20.13 -26.35
C SER A 178 -1.40 20.76 -26.39
N GLN A 179 -2.33 20.32 -25.52
CA GLN A 179 -3.73 20.78 -25.39
C GLN A 179 -3.95 21.65 -24.14
#